data_AF-A0A2M7T7H6-F1
#
_entry.id   AF-A0A2M7T7H6-F1
#
_cell.length_a   1.000
_cell.length_b   1.000
_cell.length_c   1.000
_cell.angle_alpha   90.00
_cell.angle_beta   90.00
_cell.angle_gamma   90.00
#
_symmetry.space_group_name_H-M   'P 1'
#
loop_
_entity.id
_entity.type
_entity.pdbx_description
1 polymer ?
#
loop_
_entity_poly.entity_id
_entity_poly.type
_entity_poly.pdbx_seq_one_letter_code
_entity_poly.pdbx_strand_id
1 'polypeptide(L)'
;MRQVVIENPIINAPFDEPTRHFRFADEGITNEVVDGRRTSSYFVPIAKPKKKGSKQLQFDTEWTQDRIEENKLVNDIRRRIALWRKGGYVGVTPTTARLIAYWTDTNREKKLFFCQNEALETAIYITEVAKKYGDTWIENAIREANDTSNPGLPRTAFKMATGSGKTVVMAMLIAWHTLNKRANPQDARFTDTFLIVTPGITIRDRLRVLLPNDPENYYRQRDIIPAHDMEKLGQAKIVITNFHAFQLREKVAAGKLTKSILADGETSAFTETPDQMVRRVCRELGTKKNIVVLNDEAHHCYRRKPDGEHEKLAGDDRVEAKNREAEARIWISGIEAVKAKIGVKAIY
;
A
#
# COMPACT_ATOMS: atom_id res chain seq x y z
N MET A 1 3.58 36.21 -5.61
CA MET A 1 4.44 35.40 -4.73
C MET A 1 5.89 35.58 -5.15
N ARG A 2 6.78 35.90 -4.22
CA ARG A 2 8.23 35.91 -4.49
C ARG A 2 8.64 34.45 -4.74
N GLN A 3 9.21 34.16 -5.90
CA GLN A 3 9.68 32.80 -6.20
C GLN A 3 10.84 32.48 -5.26
N VAL A 4 10.62 31.58 -4.31
CA VAL A 4 11.68 31.05 -3.45
C VAL A 4 12.60 30.20 -4.31
N VAL A 5 13.88 30.57 -4.39
CA VAL A 5 14.90 29.80 -5.10
C VAL A 5 15.62 28.91 -4.08
N ILE A 6 15.49 27.59 -4.25
CA ILE A 6 16.26 26.59 -3.50
C ILE A 6 17.33 26.05 -4.44
N GLU A 7 18.58 26.47 -4.25
CA GLU A 7 19.69 26.09 -5.13
C GLU A 7 19.97 24.58 -5.10
N ASN A 8 19.93 23.97 -3.92
CA ASN A 8 20.05 22.52 -3.74
C ASN A 8 18.87 21.98 -2.91
N PRO A 9 17.87 21.33 -3.53
CA PRO A 9 16.74 20.76 -2.81
C PRO A 9 17.10 19.49 -2.01
N ILE A 10 18.28 18.90 -2.22
CA ILE A 10 18.72 17.66 -1.57
C ILE A 10 19.62 18.00 -0.38
N ILE A 11 19.03 18.00 0.82
CA ILE A 11 19.70 18.37 2.08
C ILE A 11 19.87 17.20 3.07
N ASN A 12 19.47 15.98 2.70
CA ASN A 12 19.66 14.76 3.50
C ASN A 12 20.17 13.61 2.63
N ALA A 13 20.93 12.70 3.24
CA ALA A 13 21.26 11.42 2.61
C ALA A 13 20.00 10.53 2.52
N PRO A 14 19.84 9.71 1.46
CA PRO A 14 18.69 8.83 1.32
C PRO A 14 18.77 7.57 2.20
N PHE A 15 19.95 7.28 2.76
CA PHE A 15 20.25 6.07 3.52
C PHE A 15 20.07 6.26 5.04
N ASP A 16 20.10 7.50 5.52
CA ASP A 16 20.02 7.85 6.93
C ASP A 16 18.67 8.49 7.27
N GLU A 17 18.32 8.51 8.56
CA GLU A 17 17.14 9.23 9.01
C GLU A 17 17.28 10.73 8.69
N PRO A 18 16.29 11.38 8.05
CA PRO A 18 16.38 12.80 7.71
C PRO A 18 16.56 13.67 8.97
N THR A 19 17.60 14.50 8.98
CA THR A 19 17.95 15.36 10.11
C THR A 19 17.64 16.83 9.85
N ARG A 20 17.24 17.20 8.64
CA ARG A 20 16.91 18.58 8.27
C ARG A 20 15.74 18.66 7.31
N HIS A 21 15.03 19.77 7.27
CA HIS A 21 13.99 20.03 6.27
C HIS A 21 13.84 21.53 5.99
N PHE A 22 13.31 21.88 4.81
CA PHE A 22 12.91 23.25 4.54
C PHE A 22 11.62 23.59 5.28
N ARG A 23 11.59 24.76 5.94
CA ARG A 23 10.41 25.25 6.65
C ARG A 23 9.25 25.50 5.67
N PHE A 24 8.04 25.25 6.13
CA PHE A 24 6.82 25.63 5.42
C PHE A 24 6.21 26.86 6.10
N ALA A 25 5.97 27.91 5.32
CA ALA A 25 5.28 29.13 5.72
C ALA A 25 3.91 29.22 5.02
N ASP A 26 3.14 30.26 5.31
CA ASP A 26 1.79 30.48 4.73
C ASP A 26 1.77 30.56 3.20
N GLU A 27 2.90 30.96 2.61
CA GLU A 27 3.07 31.07 1.17
C GLU A 27 3.67 29.80 0.53
N GLY A 28 3.92 28.75 1.33
CA GLY A 28 4.49 27.48 0.90
C GLY A 28 5.90 27.19 1.43
N ILE A 29 6.68 26.41 0.69
CA ILE A 29 8.05 26.04 1.07
C ILE A 29 8.97 27.28 1.07
N THR A 30 9.80 27.42 2.09
CA THR A 30 10.82 28.48 2.18
C THR A 30 12.22 27.92 1.89
N ASN A 31 13.22 28.79 1.80
CA ASN A 31 14.63 28.40 1.74
C ASN A 31 15.28 28.28 3.14
N GLU A 32 14.50 28.48 4.21
CA GLU A 32 14.96 28.32 5.59
C GLU A 32 15.06 26.83 5.93
N VAL A 33 16.25 26.39 6.35
CA VAL A 33 16.50 25.01 6.78
C VAL A 33 16.29 24.91 8.29
N VAL A 34 15.48 23.95 8.72
CA VAL A 34 15.19 23.65 10.11
C VAL A 34 15.80 22.30 10.48
N ASP A 35 16.43 22.24 11.64
CA ASP A 35 16.98 21.01 12.20
C ASP A 35 15.89 20.07 12.71
N GLY A 36 16.13 18.78 12.53
CA GLY A 36 15.21 17.70 12.84
C GLY A 36 14.41 17.20 11.63
N ARG A 37 13.86 16.02 11.81
CA ARG A 37 12.96 15.39 10.86
C ARG A 37 11.63 16.14 10.81
N ARG A 38 11.14 16.44 9.61
CA ARG A 38 9.83 17.11 9.44
C ARG A 38 8.70 16.28 10.04
N THR A 39 7.91 16.92 10.91
CA THR A 39 6.66 16.37 11.45
C THR A 39 5.71 16.00 10.32
N SER A 40 5.05 14.84 10.44
CA SER A 40 4.03 14.44 9.47
C SER A 40 2.77 15.26 9.69
N SER A 41 2.30 15.94 8.64
CA SER A 41 1.08 16.74 8.63
C SER A 41 0.35 16.63 7.29
N TYR A 42 -0.92 17.03 7.25
CA TYR A 42 -1.71 17.19 6.04
C TYR A 42 -2.36 18.57 6.02
N PHE A 43 -2.71 19.01 4.82
CA PHE A 43 -3.44 20.25 4.62
C PHE A 43 -4.94 19.93 4.62
N VAL A 44 -5.72 20.63 5.43
CA VAL A 44 -7.18 20.55 5.42
C VAL A 44 -7.69 21.37 4.23
N PRO A 45 -8.28 20.76 3.18
CA PRO A 45 -8.89 21.52 2.10
C PRO A 45 -10.19 22.16 2.61
N ILE A 46 -10.36 23.47 2.43
CA ILE A 46 -11.67 24.12 2.62
C ILE A 46 -12.39 24.14 1.26
N ALA A 47 -13.67 23.77 1.24
CA ALA A 47 -14.52 23.94 0.06
C ALA A 47 -14.49 25.41 -0.39
N LYS A 48 -14.08 25.67 -1.64
CA LYS A 48 -14.02 27.04 -2.16
C LYS A 48 -15.43 27.69 -2.08
N PRO A 49 -15.59 28.87 -1.45
CA PRO A 49 -16.85 29.59 -1.51
C PRO A 49 -17.16 29.92 -2.98
N LYS A 50 -18.37 29.60 -3.43
CA LYS A 50 -18.82 29.81 -4.82
C LYS A 50 -18.86 31.30 -5.16
N LYS A 51 -17.75 31.87 -5.63
CA LYS A 51 -17.78 33.19 -6.29
C LYS A 51 -18.10 33.00 -7.77
N LYS A 52 -19.25 33.56 -8.20
CA LYS A 52 -19.60 33.80 -9.60
C LYS A 52 -18.68 34.90 -10.13
N GLY A 53 -17.67 34.54 -10.90
CA GLY A 53 -16.79 35.49 -11.58
C GLY A 53 -15.87 34.75 -12.56
N SER A 54 -15.86 35.21 -13.80
CA SER A 54 -15.23 34.57 -14.95
C SER A 54 -13.69 34.64 -14.95
N LYS A 55 -13.08 33.57 -15.49
CA LYS A 55 -11.70 33.48 -16.01
C LYS A 55 -10.56 33.76 -15.02
N GLN A 56 -10.03 32.68 -14.42
CA GLN A 56 -8.67 32.15 -14.64
C GLN A 56 -8.49 30.98 -13.67
N LEU A 57 -8.23 29.77 -14.18
CA LEU A 57 -7.81 28.62 -13.37
C LEU A 57 -6.37 28.86 -12.91
N GLN A 58 -6.18 29.80 -11.98
CA GLN A 58 -5.02 29.78 -11.11
C GLN A 58 -5.28 28.71 -10.05
N PHE A 59 -4.39 27.73 -9.99
CA PHE A 59 -4.17 26.97 -8.76
C PHE A 59 -3.66 27.97 -7.71
N ASP A 60 -4.57 28.70 -7.07
CA ASP A 60 -4.24 29.48 -5.89
C ASP A 60 -3.88 28.51 -4.78
N THR A 61 -2.58 28.28 -4.69
CA THR A 61 -1.88 27.63 -3.61
C THR A 61 -1.95 28.50 -2.36
N GLU A 62 -3.12 28.54 -1.72
CA GLU A 62 -3.28 29.16 -0.39
C GLU A 62 -2.83 28.15 0.69
N TRP A 63 -1.52 28.02 0.87
CA TRP A 63 -0.85 27.14 1.84
C TRP A 63 -0.77 27.76 3.25
N THR A 64 -1.86 28.29 3.82
CA THR A 64 -1.77 28.96 5.14
C THR A 64 -1.46 27.96 6.26
N GLN A 65 -0.58 28.32 7.21
CA GLN A 65 -0.16 27.50 8.37
C GLN A 65 -1.34 27.06 9.23
N ASP A 66 -2.39 27.89 9.30
CA ASP A 66 -3.65 27.58 9.98
C ASP A 66 -4.40 26.38 9.38
N ARG A 67 -3.98 25.88 8.21
CA ARG A 67 -4.58 24.73 7.50
C ARG A 67 -3.77 23.44 7.66
N ILE A 68 -2.71 23.44 8.46
CA ILE A 68 -1.85 22.28 8.69
C ILE A 68 -2.31 21.51 9.93
N GLU A 69 -2.76 20.28 9.75
CA GLU A 69 -3.08 19.38 10.85
C GLU A 69 -2.02 18.28 10.95
N GLU A 70 -1.51 18.04 12.15
CA GLU A 70 -0.54 16.97 12.38
C GLU A 70 -1.20 15.59 12.25
N ASN A 71 -0.49 14.68 11.56
CA ASN A 71 -0.82 13.26 11.57
C ASN A 71 -0.37 12.64 12.91
N LYS A 72 -1.10 12.91 14.01
CA LYS A 72 -0.75 12.47 15.38
C LYS A 72 -0.40 10.97 15.42
N LEU A 73 -1.29 10.12 14.90
CA LEU A 73 -1.06 8.67 14.84
C LEU A 73 0.26 8.29 14.17
N VAL A 74 0.56 8.90 13.01
CA VAL A 74 1.80 8.61 12.26
C VAL A 74 3.02 9.07 13.04
N ASN A 75 2.98 10.26 13.64
CA ASN A 75 4.09 10.79 14.42
C ASN A 75 4.32 9.93 15.68
N ASP A 76 3.26 9.45 16.33
CA ASP A 76 3.34 8.60 17.51
C ASP A 76 3.95 7.23 17.17
N ILE A 77 3.51 6.61 16.07
CA ILE A 77 4.08 5.36 15.55
C ILE A 77 5.57 5.55 15.24
N ARG A 78 5.97 6.64 14.57
CA ARG A 78 7.38 6.95 14.28
C ARG A 78 8.21 7.02 15.56
N ARG A 79 7.71 7.68 16.62
CA ARG A 79 8.42 7.76 17.91
C ARG A 79 8.59 6.38 18.54
N ARG A 80 7.56 5.51 18.51
CA ARG A 80 7.66 4.13 19.01
C ARG A 80 8.70 3.32 18.24
N ILE A 81 8.68 3.40 16.91
CA ILE A 81 9.63 2.67 16.07
C ILE A 81 11.06 3.18 16.31
N ALA A 82 11.27 4.50 16.42
CA ALA A 82 12.58 5.06 16.69
C ALA A 82 13.15 4.59 18.04
N LEU A 83 12.32 4.52 19.09
CA LEU A 83 12.71 3.98 20.40
C LEU A 83 13.03 2.48 20.31
N TRP A 84 12.19 1.70 19.63
CA TRP A 84 12.40 0.27 19.43
C TRP A 84 13.68 -0.04 18.64
N ARG A 85 13.95 0.75 17.59
CA ARG A 85 15.19 0.70 16.79
C ARG A 85 16.42 0.95 17.67
N LYS A 86 16.40 2.03 18.47
CA LYS A 86 17.47 2.36 19.43
C LYS A 86 17.66 1.27 20.49
N GLY A 87 16.59 0.57 20.85
CA GLY A 87 16.61 -0.57 21.77
C GLY A 87 17.09 -1.89 21.16
N GLY A 88 17.62 -1.90 19.93
CA GLY A 88 18.19 -3.10 19.31
C GLY A 88 17.15 -4.10 18.79
N TYR A 89 15.95 -3.62 18.41
CA TYR A 89 14.92 -4.44 17.77
C TYR A 89 14.38 -5.61 18.62
N VAL A 90 14.40 -5.49 19.94
CA VAL A 90 13.95 -6.55 20.85
C VAL A 90 12.48 -6.91 20.60
N GLY A 91 12.16 -8.21 20.75
CA GLY A 91 10.78 -8.72 20.68
C GLY A 91 10.34 -9.33 19.34
N VAL A 92 11.22 -9.41 18.35
CA VAL A 92 10.95 -10.06 17.04
C VAL A 92 11.36 -11.55 17.02
N THR A 93 10.95 -12.30 15.99
CA THR A 93 11.47 -13.66 15.78
C THR A 93 12.98 -13.67 15.47
N PRO A 94 13.67 -14.81 15.66
CA PRO A 94 15.06 -14.96 15.24
C PRO A 94 15.28 -14.70 13.73
N THR A 95 14.31 -15.08 12.88
CA THR A 95 14.38 -14.83 11.44
C THR A 95 14.29 -13.33 11.14
N THR A 96 13.35 -12.64 11.76
CA THR A 96 13.22 -11.19 11.61
C THR A 96 14.46 -10.45 12.12
N ALA A 97 15.04 -10.87 13.25
CA ALA A 97 16.29 -10.29 13.76
C ALA A 97 17.45 -10.41 12.76
N ARG A 98 17.64 -11.59 12.14
CA ARG A 98 18.66 -11.79 11.10
C ARG A 98 18.41 -10.93 9.86
N LEU A 99 17.15 -10.82 9.43
CA LEU A 99 16.79 -9.99 8.28
C LEU A 99 17.03 -8.51 8.53
N ILE A 100 16.63 -7.99 9.70
CA ILE A 100 16.91 -6.60 10.09
C ILE A 100 18.42 -6.36 10.09
N ALA A 101 19.20 -7.24 10.73
CA ALA A 101 20.66 -7.12 10.75
C ALA A 101 21.27 -7.09 9.34
N TYR A 102 20.73 -7.89 8.41
CA TYR A 102 21.17 -7.91 7.01
C TYR A 102 20.80 -6.63 6.24
N TRP A 103 19.62 -6.07 6.49
CA TRP A 103 19.13 -4.86 5.83
C TRP A 103 19.80 -3.58 6.33
N THR A 104 20.21 -3.56 7.60
CA THR A 104 20.83 -2.40 8.24
C THR A 104 22.35 -2.50 8.36
N ASP A 105 22.98 -3.56 7.82
CA ASP A 105 24.43 -3.66 7.75
C ASP A 105 25.01 -2.48 6.95
N THR A 106 25.84 -1.68 7.62
CA THR A 106 26.47 -0.50 7.02
C THR A 106 27.49 -0.84 5.94
N ASN A 107 27.99 -2.08 5.91
CA ASN A 107 29.00 -2.58 4.98
C ASN A 107 28.42 -3.19 3.70
N ARG A 108 27.08 -3.34 3.60
CA ARG A 108 26.46 -3.87 2.37
C ARG A 108 26.75 -2.96 1.17
N GLU A 109 27.05 -3.56 0.03
CA GLU A 109 27.33 -2.83 -1.21
C GLU A 109 26.07 -2.09 -1.69
N LYS A 110 24.92 -2.79 -1.73
CA LYS A 110 23.65 -2.26 -2.22
C LYS A 110 22.81 -1.72 -1.08
N LYS A 111 23.14 -0.53 -0.57
CA LYS A 111 22.43 0.10 0.56
C LYS A 111 20.93 0.32 0.27
N LEU A 112 20.10 0.03 1.26
CA LEU A 112 18.67 0.29 1.24
C LEU A 112 18.40 1.72 1.72
N PHE A 113 17.37 2.36 1.16
CA PHE A 113 16.98 3.69 1.62
C PHE A 113 16.36 3.62 3.01
N PHE A 114 16.56 4.66 3.80
CA PHE A 114 15.99 4.76 5.15
C PHE A 114 14.47 4.57 5.14
N CYS A 115 13.78 5.17 4.17
CA CYS A 115 12.32 5.04 4.04
C CYS A 115 11.84 3.62 3.70
N GLN A 116 12.68 2.79 3.06
CA GLN A 116 12.38 1.39 2.79
C GLN A 116 12.49 0.58 4.07
N ASN A 117 13.58 0.77 4.81
CA ASN A 117 13.79 0.15 6.12
C ASN A 117 12.69 0.56 7.10
N GLU A 118 12.38 1.85 7.20
CA GLU A 118 11.35 2.34 8.11
C GLU A 118 9.95 1.79 7.78
N ALA A 119 9.57 1.71 6.50
CA ALA A 119 8.29 1.14 6.11
C ALA A 119 8.17 -0.32 6.59
N LEU A 120 9.25 -1.09 6.43
CA LEU A 120 9.26 -2.48 6.86
C LEU A 120 9.36 -2.65 8.37
N GLU A 121 10.18 -1.86 9.04
CA GLU A 121 10.24 -1.79 10.50
C GLU A 121 8.87 -1.47 11.10
N THR A 122 8.11 -0.59 10.47
CA THR A 122 6.71 -0.30 10.86
C THR A 122 5.84 -1.54 10.75
N ALA A 123 5.88 -2.26 9.61
CA ALA A 123 5.12 -3.49 9.42
C ALA A 123 5.48 -4.57 10.45
N ILE A 124 6.78 -4.74 10.71
CA ILE A 124 7.32 -5.66 11.70
C ILE A 124 6.86 -5.28 13.10
N TYR A 125 6.99 -4.01 13.48
CA TYR A 125 6.64 -3.53 14.80
C TYR A 125 5.17 -3.81 15.12
N ILE A 126 4.27 -3.46 14.20
CA ILE A 126 2.83 -3.67 14.35
C ILE A 126 2.51 -5.17 14.49
N THR A 127 3.18 -6.02 13.70
CA THR A 127 2.86 -7.45 13.61
C THR A 127 3.46 -8.28 14.74
N GLU A 128 4.65 -7.92 15.23
CA GLU A 128 5.43 -8.76 16.16
C GLU A 128 5.62 -8.16 17.55
N VAL A 129 5.62 -6.83 17.65
CA VAL A 129 6.19 -6.12 18.81
C VAL A 129 5.13 -5.33 19.56
N ALA A 130 4.28 -4.57 18.87
CA ALA A 130 3.38 -3.57 19.46
C ALA A 130 2.58 -4.13 20.65
N LYS A 131 1.95 -5.30 20.50
CA LYS A 131 1.19 -5.94 21.58
C LYS A 131 2.03 -6.26 22.82
N LYS A 132 3.29 -6.69 22.64
CA LYS A 132 4.21 -7.04 23.74
C LYS A 132 4.67 -5.81 24.52
N TYR A 133 4.68 -4.65 23.87
CA TYR A 133 5.13 -3.38 24.43
C TYR A 133 3.95 -2.51 24.95
N GLY A 134 2.73 -3.05 24.97
CA GLY A 134 1.54 -2.31 25.39
C GLY A 134 1.04 -1.28 24.36
N ASP A 135 1.54 -1.33 23.12
CA ASP A 135 1.16 -0.44 22.03
C ASP A 135 -0.02 -0.98 21.19
N THR A 136 -0.97 -1.67 21.85
CA THR A 136 -2.18 -2.20 21.20
C THR A 136 -3.08 -1.10 20.63
N TRP A 137 -2.91 0.14 21.07
CA TRP A 137 -3.57 1.32 20.50
C TRP A 137 -3.28 1.50 19.00
N ILE A 138 -2.11 1.07 18.50
CA ILE A 138 -1.77 1.16 17.08
C ILE A 138 -2.71 0.26 16.26
N GLU A 139 -2.83 -1.01 16.66
CA GLU A 139 -3.71 -1.97 15.99
C GLU A 139 -5.17 -1.54 16.09
N ASN A 140 -5.60 -1.03 17.25
CA ASN A 140 -6.96 -0.52 17.44
C ASN A 140 -7.26 0.66 16.52
N ALA A 141 -6.37 1.65 16.43
CA ALA A 141 -6.55 2.81 15.55
C ALA A 141 -6.59 2.42 14.07
N ILE A 142 -5.72 1.49 13.63
CA ILE A 142 -5.75 0.95 12.27
C ILE A 142 -7.05 0.21 12.00
N ARG A 143 -7.51 -0.63 12.96
CA ARG A 143 -8.77 -1.35 12.84
C ARG A 143 -9.96 -0.41 12.73
N GLU A 144 -10.05 0.61 13.58
CA GLU A 144 -11.13 1.60 13.55
C GLU A 144 -11.17 2.39 12.24
N ALA A 145 -10.01 2.81 11.72
CA ALA A 145 -9.90 3.46 10.42
C ALA A 145 -10.36 2.54 9.27
N ASN A 146 -10.02 1.25 9.37
CA ASN A 146 -10.46 0.24 8.41
C ASN A 146 -11.96 -0.03 8.51
N ASP A 147 -12.53 -0.18 9.71
CA ASP A 147 -13.96 -0.41 9.89
C ASP A 147 -14.80 0.77 9.39
N THR A 148 -14.25 1.99 9.47
CA THR A 148 -14.89 3.20 8.94
C THR A 148 -14.85 3.26 7.40
N SER A 149 -13.71 2.93 6.78
CA SER A 149 -13.46 3.24 5.37
C SER A 149 -13.50 2.01 4.44
N ASN A 150 -13.18 0.84 4.97
CA ASN A 150 -13.03 -0.43 4.26
C ASN A 150 -13.45 -1.61 5.18
N PRO A 151 -14.73 -1.69 5.59
CA PRO A 151 -15.16 -2.62 6.63
C PRO A 151 -14.69 -4.05 6.36
N GLY A 152 -14.06 -4.66 7.36
CA GLY A 152 -13.56 -6.01 7.25
C GLY A 152 -12.34 -6.19 6.35
N LEU A 153 -11.62 -5.17 5.90
CA LEU A 153 -10.34 -5.34 5.21
C LEU A 153 -9.18 -4.89 6.12
N PRO A 154 -8.23 -5.78 6.51
CA PRO A 154 -7.12 -5.43 7.40
C PRO A 154 -6.01 -4.68 6.64
N ARG A 155 -6.25 -3.40 6.31
CA ARG A 155 -5.34 -2.58 5.50
C ARG A 155 -4.36 -1.81 6.37
N THR A 156 -3.11 -1.72 5.90
CA THR A 156 -2.08 -0.83 6.44
C THR A 156 -1.33 -0.23 5.27
N ALA A 157 -1.57 1.05 4.99
CA ALA A 157 -1.00 1.70 3.82
C ALA A 157 0.28 2.47 4.15
N PHE A 158 1.32 2.28 3.32
CA PHE A 158 2.55 3.06 3.40
C PHE A 158 2.55 4.17 2.35
N LYS A 159 2.53 5.43 2.78
CA LYS A 159 2.68 6.59 1.87
C LYS A 159 4.14 6.76 1.50
N MET A 160 4.46 6.51 0.23
CA MET A 160 5.83 6.54 -0.29
C MET A 160 5.91 7.46 -1.52
N ALA A 161 6.99 8.22 -1.65
CA ALA A 161 7.22 9.06 -2.81
C ALA A 161 7.62 8.23 -4.04
N THR A 162 7.27 8.68 -5.24
CA THR A 162 7.76 8.07 -6.49
C THR A 162 9.30 8.03 -6.49
N GLY A 163 9.88 6.90 -6.87
CA GLY A 163 11.34 6.71 -6.86
C GLY A 163 11.94 6.27 -5.51
N SER A 164 11.18 6.31 -4.40
CA SER A 164 11.67 5.82 -3.09
C SER A 164 11.79 4.30 -2.98
N GLY A 165 11.36 3.55 -4.00
CA GLY A 165 11.50 2.09 -4.07
C GLY A 165 10.39 1.30 -3.39
N LYS A 166 9.11 1.67 -3.60
CA LYS A 166 7.93 0.88 -3.17
C LYS A 166 8.05 -0.61 -3.50
N THR A 167 8.48 -0.94 -4.72
CA THR A 167 8.69 -2.33 -5.15
C THR A 167 9.78 -3.06 -4.36
N VAL A 168 10.80 -2.35 -3.87
CA VAL A 168 11.80 -2.92 -2.98
C VAL A 168 11.16 -3.31 -1.64
N VAL A 169 10.33 -2.43 -1.06
CA VAL A 169 9.57 -2.75 0.16
C VAL A 169 8.64 -3.95 -0.03
N MET A 170 7.98 -4.07 -1.19
CA MET A 170 7.16 -5.25 -1.53
C MET A 170 8.00 -6.54 -1.52
N ALA A 171 9.19 -6.53 -2.12
CA ALA A 171 10.10 -7.67 -2.08
C ALA A 171 10.53 -8.01 -0.65
N MET A 172 10.85 -6.99 0.16
CA MET A 172 11.22 -7.21 1.56
C MET A 172 10.06 -7.77 2.40
N LEU A 173 8.82 -7.30 2.18
CA LEU A 173 7.62 -7.86 2.82
C LEU A 173 7.43 -9.33 2.45
N ILE A 174 7.58 -9.70 1.17
CA ILE A 174 7.49 -11.09 0.72
C ILE A 174 8.56 -11.95 1.37
N ALA A 175 9.81 -11.46 1.40
CA ALA A 175 10.92 -12.17 2.04
C ALA A 175 10.69 -12.38 3.54
N TRP A 176 10.31 -11.32 4.25
CA TRP A 176 10.01 -11.34 5.68
C TRP A 176 8.92 -12.35 6.03
N HIS A 177 7.77 -12.28 5.34
CA HIS A 177 6.66 -13.20 5.54
C HIS A 177 7.05 -14.64 5.21
N THR A 178 7.66 -14.87 4.04
CA THR A 178 8.00 -16.21 3.57
C THR A 178 9.00 -16.88 4.49
N LEU A 179 10.12 -16.22 4.81
CA LEU A 179 11.18 -16.83 5.62
C LEU A 179 10.72 -17.10 7.05
N ASN A 180 9.90 -16.22 7.63
CA ASN A 180 9.30 -16.49 8.93
C ASN A 180 8.32 -17.68 8.87
N LYS A 181 7.48 -17.75 7.83
CA LYS A 181 6.55 -18.86 7.66
C LYS A 181 7.26 -20.20 7.46
N ARG A 182 8.42 -20.19 6.78
CA ARG A 182 9.28 -21.38 6.62
C ARG A 182 9.96 -21.78 7.92
N ALA A 183 10.43 -20.81 8.71
CA ALA A 183 11.05 -21.08 10.00
C ALA A 183 10.04 -21.59 11.04
N ASN A 184 8.78 -21.13 11.00
CA ASN A 184 7.72 -21.62 11.85
C ASN A 184 6.38 -21.72 11.09
N PRO A 185 6.05 -22.90 10.52
CA PRO A 185 4.81 -23.10 9.77
C PRO A 185 3.53 -22.90 10.58
N GLN A 186 3.59 -23.02 11.91
CA GLN A 186 2.42 -22.83 12.79
C GLN A 186 2.17 -21.36 13.15
N ASP A 187 3.13 -20.48 12.90
CA ASP A 187 2.96 -19.06 13.19
C ASP A 187 1.91 -18.44 12.27
N ALA A 188 0.77 -18.06 12.84
CA ALA A 188 -0.36 -17.50 12.12
C ALA A 188 -0.13 -16.04 11.71
N ARG A 189 0.93 -15.37 12.17
CA ARG A 189 1.25 -13.99 11.78
C ARG A 189 1.78 -13.91 10.35
N PHE A 190 2.38 -14.98 9.85
CA PHE A 190 3.08 -14.99 8.56
C PHE A 190 2.39 -15.87 7.51
N THR A 191 2.73 -15.62 6.24
CA THR A 191 2.29 -16.42 5.10
C THR A 191 3.42 -16.64 4.10
N ASP A 192 3.27 -17.63 3.24
CA ASP A 192 4.13 -17.88 2.07
C ASP A 192 3.37 -17.60 0.76
N THR A 193 2.20 -16.98 0.83
CA THR A 193 1.24 -16.85 -0.27
C THR A 193 0.77 -15.40 -0.42
N PHE A 194 0.93 -14.84 -1.60
CA PHE A 194 0.75 -13.42 -1.90
C PHE A 194 -0.08 -13.19 -3.16
N LEU A 195 -0.99 -12.21 -3.10
CA LEU A 195 -1.67 -11.64 -4.26
C LEU A 195 -1.25 -10.19 -4.43
N ILE A 196 -0.67 -9.86 -5.57
CA ILE A 196 -0.25 -8.51 -5.91
C ILE A 196 -1.26 -7.95 -6.90
N VAL A 197 -1.89 -6.82 -6.56
CA VAL A 197 -2.90 -6.18 -7.42
C VAL A 197 -2.35 -4.86 -7.94
N THR A 198 -2.48 -4.63 -9.25
CA THR A 198 -1.93 -3.47 -9.95
C THR A 198 -3.00 -2.65 -10.69
N PRO A 199 -2.75 -1.34 -10.94
CA PRO A 199 -3.68 -0.47 -11.67
C PRO A 199 -3.73 -0.79 -13.17
N GLY A 200 -2.63 -1.31 -13.75
CA GLY A 200 -2.55 -1.61 -15.18
C GLY A 200 -1.75 -2.87 -15.51
N ILE A 201 -1.96 -3.41 -16.71
CA ILE A 201 -1.20 -4.56 -17.23
C ILE A 201 0.30 -4.25 -17.40
N THR A 202 0.65 -3.03 -17.79
CA THR A 202 2.05 -2.59 -17.89
C THR A 202 2.74 -2.66 -16.54
N ILE A 203 2.08 -2.24 -15.47
CA ILE A 203 2.62 -2.33 -14.10
C ILE A 203 2.72 -3.79 -13.67
N ARG A 204 1.69 -4.60 -13.95
CA ARG A 204 1.68 -6.04 -13.66
C ARG A 204 2.93 -6.71 -14.24
N ASP A 205 3.23 -6.43 -15.51
CA ASP A 205 4.35 -7.06 -16.21
C ASP A 205 5.71 -6.57 -15.66
N ARG A 206 5.82 -5.30 -15.25
CA ARG A 206 7.03 -4.78 -14.57
C ARG A 206 7.24 -5.36 -13.17
N LEU A 207 6.17 -5.70 -12.44
CA LEU A 207 6.27 -6.27 -11.10
C LEU A 207 6.68 -7.75 -11.08
N ARG A 208 6.91 -8.38 -12.24
CA ARG A 208 7.48 -9.74 -12.33
C ARG A 208 8.82 -9.89 -11.61
N VAL A 209 9.57 -8.81 -11.42
CA VAL A 209 10.78 -8.75 -10.58
C VAL A 209 10.55 -9.19 -9.12
N LEU A 210 9.30 -9.28 -8.66
CA LEU A 210 8.93 -9.81 -7.34
C LEU A 210 8.82 -11.34 -7.31
N LEU A 211 8.89 -12.02 -8.46
CA LEU A 211 8.89 -13.47 -8.54
C LEU A 211 10.32 -14.00 -8.31
N PRO A 212 10.57 -14.87 -7.31
CA PRO A 212 11.92 -15.37 -7.01
C PRO A 212 12.59 -16.12 -8.17
N ASN A 213 11.79 -16.72 -9.06
CA ASN A 213 12.26 -17.47 -10.22
C ASN A 213 12.52 -16.58 -11.44
N ASP A 214 12.14 -15.30 -11.39
CA ASP A 214 12.46 -14.37 -12.48
C ASP A 214 13.99 -14.13 -12.50
N PRO A 215 14.66 -14.18 -13.68
CA PRO A 215 16.09 -13.90 -13.77
C PRO A 215 16.46 -12.51 -13.23
N GLU A 216 15.59 -11.53 -13.44
CA GLU A 216 15.77 -10.13 -13.05
C GLU A 216 15.12 -9.80 -11.70
N ASN A 217 14.99 -10.80 -10.82
CA ASN A 217 14.31 -10.59 -9.55
C ASN A 217 15.05 -9.61 -8.63
N TYR A 218 14.27 -8.82 -7.90
CA TYR A 218 14.80 -7.82 -6.98
C TYR A 218 15.52 -8.42 -5.78
N TYR A 219 15.25 -9.68 -5.41
CA TYR A 219 15.94 -10.31 -4.29
C TYR A 219 17.45 -10.40 -4.53
N ARG A 220 17.87 -10.73 -5.76
CA ARG A 220 19.27 -10.70 -6.18
C ARG A 220 19.72 -9.30 -6.59
N GLN A 221 18.95 -8.61 -7.44
CA GLN A 221 19.37 -7.32 -7.98
C GLN A 221 19.56 -6.25 -6.89
N ARG A 222 18.76 -6.30 -5.82
CA ARG A 222 18.79 -5.34 -4.70
C ARG A 222 19.36 -5.93 -3.42
N ASP A 223 19.87 -7.17 -3.49
CA ASP A 223 20.49 -7.85 -2.36
C ASP A 223 19.57 -7.86 -1.11
N ILE A 224 18.35 -8.37 -1.28
CA ILE A 224 17.30 -8.32 -0.24
C ILE A 224 17.45 -9.45 0.76
N ILE A 225 17.96 -10.61 0.33
CA ILE A 225 18.21 -11.75 1.21
C ILE A 225 19.55 -12.41 0.86
N PRO A 226 20.20 -13.08 1.82
CA PRO A 226 21.37 -13.90 1.54
C PRO A 226 21.09 -15.01 0.52
N ALA A 227 22.10 -15.39 -0.26
CA ALA A 227 21.98 -16.40 -1.31
C ALA A 227 21.42 -17.74 -0.82
N HIS A 228 21.77 -18.17 0.39
CA HIS A 228 21.30 -19.44 0.97
C HIS A 228 19.81 -19.45 1.34
N ASP A 229 19.17 -18.27 1.46
CA ASP A 229 17.74 -18.16 1.74
C ASP A 229 16.89 -18.10 0.44
N MET A 230 17.52 -17.98 -0.73
CA MET A 230 16.81 -17.93 -2.02
C MET A 230 16.00 -19.19 -2.30
N GLU A 231 16.47 -20.37 -1.89
CA GLU A 231 15.74 -21.61 -2.06
C GLU A 231 14.43 -21.63 -1.24
N LYS A 232 14.50 -21.18 0.01
CA LYS A 232 13.32 -21.05 0.89
C LYS A 232 12.33 -20.02 0.34
N LEU A 233 12.85 -18.90 -0.17
CA LEU A 233 12.04 -17.86 -0.80
C LEU A 233 11.36 -18.37 -2.08
N GLY A 234 12.04 -19.19 -2.87
CA GLY A 234 11.50 -19.79 -4.11
C GLY A 234 10.23 -20.62 -3.90
N GLN A 235 9.95 -21.03 -2.66
CA GLN A 235 8.71 -21.72 -2.30
C GLN A 235 7.51 -20.78 -2.08
N ALA A 236 7.69 -19.44 -2.18
CA ALA A 236 6.58 -18.50 -2.10
C ALA A 236 5.62 -18.69 -3.29
N LYS A 237 4.32 -18.56 -3.03
CA LYS A 237 3.28 -18.52 -4.06
C LYS A 237 2.86 -17.08 -4.28
N ILE A 238 3.14 -16.55 -5.47
CA ILE A 238 2.91 -15.14 -5.78
C ILE A 238 2.10 -15.07 -7.06
N VAL A 239 0.92 -14.45 -6.99
CA VAL A 239 0.12 -14.10 -8.17
C VAL A 239 0.14 -12.60 -8.35
N ILE A 240 0.46 -12.14 -9.55
CA ILE A 240 0.42 -10.72 -9.92
C ILE A 240 -0.72 -10.51 -10.91
N THR A 241 -1.71 -9.70 -10.53
CA THR A 241 -2.89 -9.43 -11.35
C THR A 241 -3.16 -7.93 -11.47
N ASN A 242 -3.89 -7.56 -12.52
CA ASN A 242 -4.49 -6.25 -12.64
C ASN A 242 -5.90 -6.25 -12.01
N PHE A 243 -6.35 -5.12 -11.47
CA PHE A 243 -7.67 -5.03 -10.83
C PHE A 243 -8.85 -5.33 -11.79
N HIS A 244 -8.74 -5.04 -13.09
CA HIS A 244 -9.78 -5.40 -14.06
C HIS A 244 -10.02 -6.91 -14.15
N ALA A 245 -9.05 -7.74 -13.75
CA ALA A 245 -9.25 -9.17 -13.69
C ALA A 245 -10.36 -9.59 -12.72
N PHE A 246 -10.70 -8.72 -11.74
CA PHE A 246 -11.80 -8.91 -10.81
C PHE A 246 -13.19 -8.63 -11.39
N GLN A 247 -13.29 -8.11 -12.62
CA GLN A 247 -14.57 -8.02 -13.31
C GLN A 247 -15.13 -9.43 -13.53
N LEU A 248 -16.42 -9.60 -13.19
CA LEU A 248 -17.14 -10.85 -13.42
C LEU A 248 -17.32 -11.04 -14.92
N ARG A 249 -16.90 -12.21 -15.42
CA ARG A 249 -17.02 -12.56 -16.84
C ARG A 249 -18.30 -13.34 -17.10
N GLU A 250 -18.78 -13.28 -18.33
CA GLU A 250 -19.81 -14.21 -18.79
C GLU A 250 -19.23 -15.62 -18.92
N LYS A 251 -19.97 -16.62 -18.45
CA LYS A 251 -19.63 -18.04 -18.53
C LYS A 251 -19.85 -18.62 -19.93
N VAL A 252 -20.82 -18.09 -20.67
CA VAL A 252 -21.22 -18.57 -21.99
C VAL A 252 -21.44 -17.40 -22.94
N ALA A 253 -20.82 -17.47 -24.11
CA ALA A 253 -21.08 -16.54 -25.21
C ALA A 253 -22.41 -16.91 -25.88
N ALA A 254 -23.52 -16.38 -25.35
CA ALA A 254 -24.85 -16.50 -25.93
C ALA A 254 -25.42 -15.12 -26.27
N GLY A 255 -26.19 -15.05 -27.36
CA GLY A 255 -26.90 -13.84 -27.77
C GLY A 255 -27.89 -13.38 -26.68
N LYS A 256 -28.14 -12.07 -26.63
CA LYS A 256 -28.97 -11.42 -25.59
C LYS A 256 -30.35 -12.07 -25.43
N LEU A 257 -30.97 -12.45 -26.55
CA LEU A 257 -32.28 -13.11 -26.62
C LEU A 257 -32.26 -14.54 -26.06
N THR A 258 -31.23 -15.31 -26.38
CA THR A 258 -31.05 -16.68 -25.87
C THR A 258 -30.83 -16.68 -24.36
N LYS A 259 -30.08 -15.71 -23.84
CA LYS A 259 -29.90 -15.52 -22.39
C LYS A 259 -31.19 -15.15 -21.69
N SER A 260 -32.01 -14.26 -22.24
CA SER A 260 -33.29 -13.88 -21.62
C SER A 260 -34.29 -15.04 -21.58
N ILE A 261 -34.26 -15.93 -22.58
CA ILE A 261 -35.12 -17.11 -22.65
C ILE A 261 -34.64 -18.19 -21.66
N LEU A 262 -33.33 -18.44 -21.58
CA LEU A 262 -32.77 -19.47 -20.70
C LEU A 262 -32.63 -19.04 -19.23
N ALA A 263 -32.71 -17.74 -18.94
CA ALA A 263 -32.53 -17.21 -17.60
C ALA A 263 -33.75 -17.41 -16.68
N ASP A 264 -34.95 -17.72 -17.20
CA ASP A 264 -36.19 -17.83 -16.43
C ASP A 264 -36.40 -16.69 -15.38
N GLY A 265 -35.95 -15.47 -15.75
CA GLY A 265 -35.96 -14.29 -14.86
C GLY A 265 -34.67 -14.06 -14.03
N GLU A 266 -33.79 -15.05 -13.88
CA GLU A 266 -32.50 -14.91 -13.21
C GLU A 266 -31.38 -14.51 -14.17
N THR A 267 -31.19 -13.19 -14.32
CA THR A 267 -30.08 -12.59 -15.10
C THR A 267 -28.67 -13.03 -14.68
N SER A 268 -28.51 -13.72 -13.54
CA SER A 268 -27.22 -14.09 -12.94
C SER A 268 -26.64 -15.45 -13.38
N ALA A 269 -27.43 -16.33 -13.99
CA ALA A 269 -26.99 -17.71 -14.29
C ALA A 269 -25.76 -17.74 -15.22
N PHE A 270 -25.67 -16.78 -16.15
CA PHE A 270 -24.64 -16.69 -17.18
C PHE A 270 -23.41 -15.87 -16.81
N THR A 271 -23.38 -15.25 -15.63
CA THR A 271 -22.24 -14.42 -15.17
C THR A 271 -21.51 -15.14 -14.04
N GLU A 272 -20.20 -14.99 -13.96
CA GLU A 272 -19.40 -15.50 -12.83
C GLU A 272 -19.95 -14.98 -11.51
N THR A 273 -20.02 -15.84 -10.50
CA THR A 273 -20.14 -15.38 -9.12
C THR A 273 -18.80 -14.82 -8.62
N PRO A 274 -18.77 -13.99 -7.56
CA PRO A 274 -17.51 -13.54 -6.97
C PRO A 274 -16.54 -14.68 -6.64
N ASP A 275 -17.07 -15.80 -6.14
CA ASP A 275 -16.31 -17.03 -5.87
C ASP A 275 -15.67 -17.65 -7.12
N GLN A 276 -16.38 -17.65 -8.25
CA GLN A 276 -15.86 -18.16 -9.52
C GLN A 276 -14.79 -17.23 -10.08
N MET A 277 -15.00 -15.91 -9.98
CA MET A 277 -13.99 -14.92 -10.33
C MET A 277 -12.71 -15.11 -9.50
N VAL A 278 -12.82 -15.31 -8.18
CA VAL A 278 -11.64 -15.54 -7.33
C VAL A 278 -10.90 -16.81 -7.75
N ARG A 279 -11.62 -17.91 -8.04
CA ARG A 279 -10.99 -19.14 -8.55
C ARG A 279 -10.24 -18.92 -9.85
N ARG A 280 -10.75 -18.07 -10.74
CA ARG A 280 -10.09 -17.70 -12.00
C ARG A 280 -8.86 -16.84 -11.77
N VAL A 281 -8.97 -15.76 -10.99
CA VAL A 281 -7.89 -14.79 -10.77
C VAL A 281 -6.78 -15.35 -9.89
N CYS A 282 -7.13 -16.12 -8.86
CA CYS A 282 -6.20 -16.67 -7.88
C CYS A 282 -5.86 -18.15 -8.14
N ARG A 283 -6.07 -18.65 -9.37
CA ARG A 283 -5.93 -20.08 -9.71
C ARG A 283 -4.59 -20.67 -9.25
N GLU A 284 -3.50 -19.94 -9.45
CA GLU A 284 -2.13 -20.40 -9.14
C GLU A 284 -1.84 -20.46 -7.63
N LEU A 285 -2.68 -19.84 -6.78
CA LEU A 285 -2.60 -19.99 -5.33
C LEU A 285 -3.11 -21.36 -4.86
N GLY A 286 -3.82 -22.10 -5.71
CA GLY A 286 -4.31 -23.44 -5.42
C GLY A 286 -5.26 -23.46 -4.21
N THR A 287 -4.93 -24.27 -3.21
CA THR A 287 -5.74 -24.44 -1.98
C THR A 287 -5.28 -23.56 -0.83
N LYS A 288 -4.31 -22.66 -1.06
CA LYS A 288 -3.77 -21.77 -0.02
C LYS A 288 -4.84 -20.81 0.48
N LYS A 289 -4.78 -20.51 1.78
CA LYS A 289 -5.70 -19.61 2.48
C LYS A 289 -4.93 -18.61 3.33
N ASN A 290 -5.62 -17.55 3.76
CA ASN A 290 -5.07 -16.49 4.63
C ASN A 290 -3.82 -15.83 4.01
N ILE A 291 -4.00 -15.32 2.80
CA ILE A 291 -2.94 -14.72 2.01
C ILE A 291 -2.63 -13.29 2.45
N VAL A 292 -1.51 -12.75 2.00
CA VAL A 292 -1.22 -11.31 2.06
C VAL A 292 -1.53 -10.70 0.70
N VAL A 293 -2.22 -9.57 0.69
CA VAL A 293 -2.43 -8.77 -0.53
C VAL A 293 -1.46 -7.60 -0.52
N LEU A 294 -0.72 -7.41 -1.61
CA LEU A 294 0.09 -6.21 -1.84
C LEU A 294 -0.60 -5.36 -2.88
N ASN A 295 -1.06 -4.18 -2.48
CA ASN A 295 -1.88 -3.32 -3.30
C ASN A 295 -1.04 -2.17 -3.89
N ASP A 296 -0.63 -2.33 -5.14
CA ASP A 296 0.10 -1.28 -5.82
C ASP A 296 -0.85 -0.12 -6.18
N GLU A 297 -0.46 1.11 -5.84
CA GLU A 297 -1.35 2.28 -5.94
C GLU A 297 -2.64 2.16 -5.11
N ALA A 298 -2.50 1.72 -3.86
CA ALA A 298 -3.59 1.52 -2.91
C ALA A 298 -4.57 2.72 -2.75
N HIS A 299 -4.16 3.92 -3.14
CA HIS A 299 -5.00 5.13 -3.14
C HIS A 299 -6.11 5.11 -4.21
N HIS A 300 -6.01 4.25 -5.24
CA HIS A 300 -7.08 4.00 -6.22
C HIS A 300 -8.09 2.94 -5.74
N CYS A 301 -7.79 2.21 -4.67
CA CYS A 301 -8.65 1.18 -4.11
C CYS A 301 -9.38 1.74 -2.88
N TYR A 302 -10.58 2.27 -3.06
CA TYR A 302 -11.37 2.86 -1.97
C TYR A 302 -12.88 2.68 -2.20
N ARG A 303 -13.66 2.75 -1.11
CA ARG A 303 -15.09 3.04 -1.18
C ARG A 303 -15.28 4.53 -0.93
N ARG A 304 -16.18 5.16 -1.71
CA ARG A 304 -16.61 6.52 -1.41
C ARG A 304 -17.39 6.51 -0.09
N LYS A 305 -17.13 7.48 0.79
CA LYS A 305 -17.93 7.65 2.00
C LYS A 305 -19.38 7.98 1.61
N PRO A 306 -20.39 7.33 2.21
CA PRO A 306 -21.80 7.63 1.95
C PRO A 306 -22.16 9.11 2.16
N ASP A 307 -21.53 9.74 3.16
CA ASP A 307 -21.80 11.13 3.58
C ASP A 307 -20.80 12.15 3.00
N GLY A 308 -20.04 11.78 1.96
CA GLY A 308 -19.08 12.70 1.35
C GLY A 308 -19.79 13.79 0.54
N GLU A 309 -19.36 15.05 0.68
CA GLU A 309 -19.91 16.16 -0.11
C GLU A 309 -19.91 15.82 -1.61
N HIS A 310 -21.09 15.96 -2.24
CA HIS A 310 -21.20 15.85 -3.69
C HIS A 310 -20.69 17.14 -4.32
N GLU A 311 -19.39 17.19 -4.63
CA GLU A 311 -18.88 18.19 -5.56
C GLU A 311 -19.64 18.06 -6.90
N LYS A 312 -20.31 19.14 -7.30
CA LYS A 312 -20.95 19.24 -8.62
C LYS A 312 -19.87 19.43 -9.67
N LEU A 313 -19.29 18.32 -10.14
CA LEU A 313 -18.39 18.31 -11.29
C LEU A 313 -19.19 18.51 -12.58
N ALA A 314 -18.64 19.25 -13.55
CA ALA A 314 -19.26 19.56 -14.83
C ALA A 314 -18.46 18.94 -15.99
N GLY A 315 -19.14 18.63 -17.10
CA GLY A 315 -18.49 18.15 -18.33
C GLY A 315 -17.63 16.90 -18.12
N ASP A 316 -16.42 16.94 -18.66
CA ASP A 316 -15.46 15.83 -18.69
C ASP A 316 -15.00 15.40 -17.29
N ASP A 317 -14.85 16.35 -16.35
CA ASP A 317 -14.45 16.07 -14.96
C ASP A 317 -15.42 15.12 -14.26
N ARG A 318 -16.72 15.26 -14.56
CA ARG A 318 -17.76 14.37 -14.01
C ARG A 318 -17.65 12.96 -14.57
N VAL A 319 -17.34 12.83 -15.86
CA VAL A 319 -17.18 11.53 -16.51
C VAL A 319 -15.95 10.82 -15.96
N GLU A 320 -14.84 11.54 -15.83
CA GLU A 320 -13.59 10.99 -15.29
C GLU A 320 -13.76 10.54 -13.83
N ALA A 321 -14.38 11.37 -12.98
CA ALA A 321 -14.65 10.99 -11.59
C ALA A 321 -15.53 9.75 -11.47
N LYS A 322 -16.55 9.62 -12.33
CA LYS A 322 -17.43 8.44 -12.37
C LYS A 322 -16.65 7.19 -12.80
N ASN A 323 -15.75 7.30 -13.78
CA ASN A 323 -14.92 6.19 -14.23
C ASN A 323 -13.96 5.74 -13.13
N ARG A 324 -13.26 6.68 -12.47
CA ARG A 324 -12.39 6.39 -11.31
C ARG A 324 -13.15 5.71 -10.17
N GLU A 325 -14.38 6.14 -9.90
CA GLU A 325 -15.23 5.53 -8.88
C GLU A 325 -15.65 4.09 -9.26
N ALA A 326 -15.96 3.84 -10.53
CA ALA A 326 -16.26 2.49 -11.02
C ALA A 326 -15.04 1.56 -10.93
N GLU A 327 -13.85 2.04 -11.30
CA GLU A 327 -12.60 1.29 -11.19
C GLU A 327 -12.25 0.98 -9.73
N ALA A 328 -12.34 1.98 -8.85
CA ALA A 328 -12.12 1.81 -7.42
C ALA A 328 -13.05 0.76 -6.82
N ARG A 329 -14.32 0.75 -7.25
CA ARG A 329 -15.32 -0.24 -6.83
C ARG A 329 -14.96 -1.65 -7.29
N ILE A 330 -14.56 -1.84 -8.54
CA ILE A 330 -14.12 -3.15 -9.06
C ILE A 330 -12.94 -3.67 -8.22
N TRP A 331 -11.97 -2.79 -7.94
CA TRP A 331 -10.78 -3.14 -7.20
C TRP A 331 -11.09 -3.60 -5.78
N ILE A 332 -11.81 -2.78 -5.01
CA ILE A 332 -12.10 -3.09 -3.61
C ILE A 332 -13.05 -4.29 -3.47
N SER A 333 -14.08 -4.39 -4.31
CA SER A 333 -14.99 -5.54 -4.30
C SER A 333 -14.31 -6.84 -4.70
N GLY A 334 -13.30 -6.77 -5.59
CA GLY A 334 -12.44 -7.91 -5.90
C GLY A 334 -11.67 -8.40 -4.67
N ILE A 335 -11.06 -7.50 -3.90
CA ILE A 335 -10.34 -7.84 -2.67
C ILE A 335 -11.29 -8.38 -1.59
N GLU A 336 -12.50 -7.83 -1.47
CA GLU A 336 -13.54 -8.34 -0.57
C GLU A 336 -13.94 -9.78 -0.93
N ALA A 337 -14.14 -10.07 -2.22
CA ALA A 337 -14.42 -11.43 -2.70
C ALA A 337 -13.25 -12.38 -2.39
N VAL A 338 -12.00 -11.94 -2.58
CA VAL A 338 -10.80 -12.71 -2.20
C VAL A 338 -10.79 -13.02 -0.71
N LYS A 339 -11.06 -12.01 0.15
CA LYS A 339 -11.16 -12.21 1.60
C LYS A 339 -12.25 -13.22 1.95
N ALA A 340 -13.45 -13.10 1.37
CA ALA A 340 -14.56 -14.00 1.65
C ALA A 340 -14.25 -15.44 1.23
N LYS A 341 -13.57 -15.63 0.09
CA LYS A 341 -13.36 -16.96 -0.49
C LYS A 341 -12.14 -17.71 0.07
N ILE A 342 -10.99 -17.04 0.16
CA ILE A 342 -9.71 -17.68 0.55
C ILE A 342 -9.09 -17.09 1.82
N GLY A 343 -9.64 -16.01 2.35
CA GLY A 343 -9.12 -15.34 3.54
C GLY A 343 -7.93 -14.42 3.24
N VAL A 344 -7.93 -13.24 3.85
CA VAL A 344 -6.86 -12.25 3.76
C VAL A 344 -6.38 -11.90 5.16
N LYS A 345 -5.07 -12.05 5.38
CA LYS A 345 -4.41 -11.81 6.66
C LYS A 345 -4.05 -10.35 6.87
N ALA A 346 -3.46 -9.74 5.85
CA ALA A 346 -3.10 -8.33 5.82
C ALA A 346 -3.14 -7.82 4.38
N ILE A 347 -3.38 -6.52 4.23
CA ILE A 347 -3.29 -5.80 2.97
C ILE A 347 -2.32 -4.65 3.17
N TYR A 348 -1.22 -4.65 2.41
CA TYR A 348 -0.22 -3.60 2.43
C TYR A 348 -0.35 -2.67 1.22
#